data_AF-A0A851S900-F1
#
_entry.id   AF-A0A851S900-F1
#
_cell.length_a   1.000
_cell.length_b   1.000
_cell.length_c   1.000
_cell.angle_alpha   90.00
_cell.angle_beta   90.00
_cell.angle_gamma   90.00
#
_symmetry.space_group_name_H-M   'P 1'
#
loop_
_entity.id
_entity.type
_entity.pdbx_description
1 polymer ?
#
loop_
_entity_poly.entity_id
_entity_poly.type
_entity_poly.pdbx_seq_one_letter_code
_entity_poly.pdbx_strand_id
1 'polypeptide(L)'
;SCVPDVDECASQSHGCSQLCINTAGSFHCACRDGFSLAADDKSCRPLVPAPGTDTSSQAGPSSEMKEEMNELRSRVEALEQKLQLMLAPFHNLMPPEDVGADPISRLSHSLQQLDRIDSLSEQISFLEERLETCKCLEKS
;
A
#
# COMPACT_ATOMS: atom_id res chain seq x y z
N SER A 1 38.89 -6.49 -1.94
CA SER A 1 38.14 -6.16 -3.16
C SER A 1 36.66 -6.30 -2.84
N CYS A 2 35.84 -5.29 -3.08
CA CYS A 2 34.39 -5.35 -2.88
C CYS A 2 33.75 -5.40 -4.27
N VAL A 3 33.15 -6.54 -4.63
CA VAL A 3 32.41 -6.69 -5.88
C VAL A 3 30.94 -6.42 -5.53
N PRO A 4 30.27 -5.47 -6.21
CA PRO A 4 28.85 -5.24 -5.99
C PRO A 4 28.05 -6.46 -6.47
N ASP A 5 27.06 -6.85 -5.66
CA ASP A 5 26.09 -7.87 -5.99
C ASP A 5 25.23 -7.43 -7.18
N VAL A 6 24.90 -8.36 -8.08
CA VAL A 6 24.02 -8.09 -9.22
C VAL A 6 22.62 -8.49 -8.79
N ASP A 7 21.66 -7.56 -8.84
CA ASP A 7 20.26 -7.88 -8.57
C ASP A 7 19.63 -8.56 -9.79
N GLU A 8 19.56 -9.89 -9.78
CA GLU A 8 18.94 -10.63 -10.88
C GLU A 8 17.41 -10.46 -10.93
N CYS A 9 16.78 -10.06 -9.83
CA CYS A 9 15.35 -9.77 -9.76
C CYS A 9 14.97 -8.42 -10.36
N ALA A 10 15.93 -7.49 -10.49
CA ALA A 10 15.73 -6.23 -11.22
C ALA A 10 15.51 -6.45 -12.73
N SER A 11 15.81 -7.64 -13.25
CA SER A 11 15.48 -8.03 -14.61
C SER A 11 14.02 -8.44 -14.76
N GLN A 12 13.38 -7.97 -15.83
CA GLN A 12 12.01 -8.37 -16.17
C GLN A 12 11.87 -9.84 -16.59
N SER A 13 13.00 -10.54 -16.78
CA SER A 13 13.10 -11.94 -17.19
C SER A 13 13.74 -12.86 -16.14
N HIS A 14 13.57 -12.56 -14.84
CA HIS A 14 14.12 -13.35 -13.72
C HIS A 14 13.64 -14.82 -13.67
N GLY A 15 12.60 -15.20 -14.42
CA GLY A 15 12.21 -16.59 -14.62
C GLY A 15 11.41 -17.23 -13.47
N CYS A 16 11.23 -16.53 -12.35
CA CYS A 16 10.25 -16.89 -11.32
C CYS A 16 8.81 -16.69 -11.81
N SER A 17 7.93 -17.66 -11.51
CA SER A 17 6.51 -17.58 -11.87
C SER A 17 5.72 -16.52 -11.08
N GLN A 18 6.13 -16.20 -9.86
CA GLN A 18 5.43 -15.25 -8.99
C GLN A 18 6.38 -14.22 -8.36
N LEU A 19 7.14 -14.61 -7.35
CA LEU A 19 8.02 -13.71 -6.60
C LEU A 19 9.48 -14.07 -6.85
N CYS A 20 10.33 -13.05 -6.96
CA CYS A 20 11.79 -13.16 -7.04
C CYS A 20 12.39 -12.48 -5.80
N ILE A 21 13.30 -13.18 -5.12
CA ILE A 21 13.99 -12.66 -3.92
C ILE A 21 15.49 -12.64 -4.22
N ASN A 22 16.05 -11.44 -4.31
CA ASN A 22 17.49 -11.24 -4.49
C ASN A 22 18.24 -11.53 -3.20
N THR A 23 19.39 -12.17 -3.29
CA THR A 23 20.27 -12.52 -2.16
C THR A 23 21.72 -12.22 -2.54
N ALA A 24 22.60 -11.98 -1.56
CA ALA A 24 23.99 -11.69 -1.89
C ALA A 24 24.65 -12.89 -2.63
N GLY A 25 24.96 -12.69 -3.90
CA GLY A 25 25.56 -13.65 -4.81
C GLY A 25 24.58 -14.57 -5.55
N SER A 26 23.26 -14.41 -5.41
CA SER A 26 22.25 -15.24 -6.08
C SER A 26 20.82 -14.70 -5.96
N PHE A 27 19.84 -15.42 -6.50
CA PHE A 27 18.43 -15.16 -6.24
C PHE A 27 17.66 -16.48 -6.10
N HIS A 28 16.47 -16.42 -5.49
CA HIS A 28 15.55 -17.56 -5.46
C HIS A 28 14.11 -17.12 -5.68
N CYS A 29 13.30 -18.04 -6.17
CA CYS A 29 11.88 -17.80 -6.40
C CYS A 29 11.07 -18.17 -5.16
N ALA A 30 10.01 -17.39 -4.92
CA ALA A 30 9.05 -17.64 -3.87
C ALA A 30 7.62 -17.58 -4.43
N CYS A 31 6.68 -18.12 -3.65
CA CYS A 31 5.28 -18.16 -4.00
C CYS A 31 4.46 -17.31 -3.01
N ARG A 32 3.38 -16.72 -3.51
CA ARG A 32 2.38 -16.04 -2.68
C ARG A 32 1.62 -17.05 -1.83
N ASP A 33 0.97 -16.55 -0.78
CA ASP A 33 0.13 -17.38 0.08
C ASP A 33 -0.89 -18.21 -0.73
N GLY A 34 -1.04 -19.47 -0.34
CA GLY A 34 -1.89 -20.43 -1.06
C GLY A 34 -1.18 -21.18 -2.20
N PHE A 35 0.13 -20.96 -2.42
CA PHE A 35 0.92 -21.68 -3.42
C PHE A 35 2.22 -22.27 -2.82
N SER A 36 2.67 -23.40 -3.36
CA SER A 36 3.96 -24.04 -3.06
C SER A 36 4.89 -23.98 -4.26
N LEU A 37 6.19 -23.78 -3.99
CA LEU A 37 7.24 -23.86 -5.00
C LEU A 37 7.37 -25.29 -5.52
N ALA A 38 7.38 -25.44 -6.85
CA ALA A 38 7.56 -26.72 -7.52
C ALA A 38 9.04 -27.14 -7.52
N ALA A 39 9.30 -28.40 -7.89
CA ALA A 39 10.65 -28.98 -7.93
C ALA A 39 11.59 -28.36 -8.99
N ASP A 40 11.10 -27.41 -9.80
CA ASP A 40 11.92 -26.63 -10.74
C ASP A 40 12.45 -25.32 -10.12
N ASP A 41 12.18 -25.09 -8.83
CA ASP A 41 12.53 -23.89 -8.06
C ASP A 41 12.08 -22.57 -8.69
N LYS A 42 11.09 -22.61 -9.60
CA LYS A 42 10.63 -21.44 -10.38
C LYS A 42 9.11 -21.35 -10.43
N SER A 43 8.43 -22.49 -10.57
CA SER A 43 6.98 -22.56 -10.77
C SER A 43 6.25 -22.67 -9.44
N CYS A 44 5.13 -21.94 -9.30
CA CYS A 44 4.27 -22.00 -8.13
C CYS A 44 3.01 -22.80 -8.43
N ARG A 45 2.69 -23.79 -7.60
CA ARG A 45 1.49 -24.63 -7.70
C ARG A 45 0.52 -24.31 -6.56
N PRO A 46 -0.80 -24.24 -6.81
CA PRO A 46 -1.77 -24.03 -5.74
C PRO A 46 -1.67 -25.13 -4.67
N LEU A 47 -1.68 -24.74 -3.40
CA LEU A 47 -1.76 -25.66 -2.25
C LEU A 47 -3.16 -26.27 -2.12
N VAL A 48 -4.18 -25.54 -2.57
CA VAL A 48 -5.57 -25.98 -2.63
C VAL A 48 -5.99 -25.98 -4.11
N PRO A 49 -6.56 -27.07 -4.64
CA PRO A 49 -7.19 -27.04 -5.97
C PRO A 49 -8.24 -25.92 -5.97
N ALA A 50 -8.23 -25.07 -6.99
CA ALA A 50 -9.22 -24.02 -7.12
C ALA A 50 -10.63 -24.61 -6.91
N PRO A 51 -11.50 -24.02 -6.07
CA PRO A 51 -12.90 -24.40 -6.05
C PRO A 51 -13.47 -24.03 -7.43
N GLY A 52 -13.70 -25.03 -8.29
CA GLY A 52 -14.18 -24.81 -9.66
C GLY A 52 -13.65 -25.74 -10.74
N THR A 53 -12.95 -26.83 -10.43
CA THR A 53 -12.72 -27.93 -11.41
C THR A 53 -13.58 -29.15 -11.07
N ASP A 54 -14.88 -28.91 -10.91
CA ASP A 54 -15.86 -29.99 -10.74
C ASP A 54 -16.23 -30.57 -12.11
N THR A 55 -15.62 -31.71 -12.45
CA THR A 55 -16.31 -32.69 -13.28
C THR A 55 -17.22 -33.51 -12.38
N SER A 56 -18.53 -33.45 -12.65
CA SER A 56 -19.62 -34.20 -12.00
C SER A 56 -20.16 -33.65 -10.67
N SER A 57 -21.12 -32.73 -10.73
CA SER A 57 -22.47 -32.89 -10.15
C SER A 57 -23.32 -31.64 -10.37
N GLN A 58 -24.52 -31.82 -10.91
CA GLN A 58 -25.59 -30.83 -10.85
C GLN A 58 -25.95 -30.54 -9.38
N ALA A 59 -25.64 -29.34 -8.89
CA ALA A 59 -26.44 -28.58 -7.93
C ALA A 59 -25.89 -27.16 -7.91
N GLY A 60 -26.61 -26.22 -8.53
CA GLY A 60 -26.40 -24.80 -8.24
C GLY A 60 -26.69 -24.53 -6.75
N PRO A 61 -26.36 -23.33 -6.23
CA PRO A 61 -26.67 -22.99 -4.84
C PRO A 61 -28.17 -23.21 -4.61
N SER A 62 -28.54 -24.05 -3.61
CA SER A 62 -29.93 -24.19 -3.16
C SER A 62 -30.53 -22.79 -3.01
N SER A 63 -31.74 -22.59 -3.50
CA SER A 63 -32.47 -21.31 -3.43
C SER A 63 -32.45 -20.70 -2.03
N GLU A 64 -32.38 -21.56 -1.00
CA GLU A 64 -32.27 -21.19 0.41
C GLU A 64 -31.00 -20.39 0.75
N MET A 65 -29.83 -20.74 0.18
CA MET A 65 -28.57 -20.04 0.45
C MET A 65 -28.53 -18.66 -0.20
N LYS A 66 -29.24 -18.49 -1.33
CA LYS A 66 -29.38 -17.18 -2.00
C LYS A 66 -30.32 -16.25 -1.22
N GLU A 67 -31.37 -16.82 -0.63
CA GLU A 67 -32.29 -16.09 0.25
C GLU A 67 -31.55 -15.57 1.49
N GLU A 68 -30.77 -16.42 2.17
CA GLU A 68 -29.96 -16.06 3.34
C GLU A 68 -28.91 -14.97 3.02
N MET A 69 -28.26 -15.07 1.86
CA MET A 69 -27.29 -14.06 1.42
C MET A 69 -27.96 -12.71 1.09
N ASN A 70 -29.17 -12.74 0.52
CA ASN A 70 -29.95 -11.53 0.27
C ASN A 70 -30.45 -10.88 1.58
N GLU A 71 -30.86 -11.68 2.55
CA GLU A 71 -31.25 -11.22 3.89
C GLU A 71 -30.05 -10.58 4.61
N LEU A 72 -28.88 -11.23 4.59
CA LEU A 72 -27.65 -10.67 5.14
C LEU A 72 -27.25 -9.36 4.46
N ARG A 73 -27.36 -9.28 3.13
CA ARG A 73 -27.11 -8.05 2.38
C ARG A 73 -28.04 -6.92 2.82
N SER A 74 -29.34 -7.20 2.95
CA SER A 74 -30.32 -6.20 3.40
C SER A 74 -30.01 -5.70 4.81
N ARG A 75 -29.55 -6.59 5.71
CA ARG A 75 -29.09 -6.22 7.05
C ARG A 75 -27.83 -5.37 7.06
N VAL A 76 -26.89 -5.63 6.16
CA VAL A 76 -25.69 -4.80 5.97
C VAL A 76 -26.08 -3.40 5.47
N GLU A 77 -26.92 -3.32 4.44
CA GLU A 77 -27.41 -2.05 3.89
C GLU A 77 -28.16 -1.23 4.97
N ALA A 78 -28.94 -1.88 5.83
CA ALA A 78 -29.61 -1.22 6.95
C ALA A 78 -28.65 -0.72 8.04
N LEU A 79 -27.59 -1.48 8.34
CA LEU A 79 -26.54 -1.06 9.27
C LEU A 79 -25.74 0.13 8.72
N GLU A 80 -25.44 0.14 7.42
CA GLU A 80 -24.80 1.25 6.73
C GLU A 80 -25.66 2.52 6.81
N GLN A 81 -26.96 2.43 6.53
CA GLN A 81 -27.87 3.58 6.67
C GLN A 81 -27.95 4.09 8.12
N LYS A 82 -27.94 3.18 9.08
CA LYS A 82 -27.95 3.53 10.51
C LYS A 82 -26.63 4.21 10.92
N LEU A 83 -25.50 3.75 10.41
CA LEU A 83 -24.21 4.38 10.61
C LEU A 83 -24.17 5.77 9.96
N GLN A 84 -24.72 5.92 8.75
CA GLN A 84 -24.84 7.21 8.06
C GLN A 84 -25.63 8.22 8.90
N LEU A 85 -26.73 7.80 9.53
CA LEU A 85 -27.54 8.64 10.42
C LEU A 85 -26.81 9.01 11.71
N MET A 86 -26.02 8.10 12.28
CA MET A 86 -25.18 8.38 13.46
C MET A 86 -24.07 9.38 13.14
N LEU A 87 -23.54 9.34 11.91
CA LEU A 87 -22.46 10.22 11.45
C LEU A 87 -22.99 11.54 10.85
N ALA A 88 -24.27 11.65 10.48
CA ALA A 88 -24.86 12.84 9.87
C ALA A 88 -24.69 14.15 10.69
N PRO A 89 -24.77 14.15 12.03
CA PRO A 89 -24.51 15.34 12.84
C PRO A 89 -23.04 15.81 12.76
N PHE A 90 -22.10 14.88 12.54
CA PHE A 90 -20.67 15.18 12.43
C PHE A 90 -20.27 15.68 11.05
N HIS A 91 -20.99 15.27 10.00
CA HIS A 91 -20.79 15.81 8.64
C HIS A 91 -21.11 17.30 8.52
N ASN A 92 -21.89 17.88 9.44
CA ASN A 92 -22.14 19.33 9.50
C ASN A 92 -21.04 20.12 10.25
N LEU A 93 -20.11 19.43 10.92
CA LEU A 93 -18.94 20.01 11.58
C LEU A 93 -17.67 19.91 10.72
N MET A 94 -17.74 19.23 9.58
CA MET A 94 -16.64 19.09 8.63
C MET A 94 -17.01 19.82 7.34
N PRO A 95 -16.44 21.01 7.06
CA PRO A 95 -16.74 21.75 5.83
C PRO A 95 -16.39 20.91 4.58
N PRO A 96 -17.11 21.09 3.47
CA PRO A 96 -17.00 20.27 2.25
C PRO A 96 -15.72 20.53 1.43
N GLU A 97 -14.64 21.03 2.02
CA GLU A 97 -13.35 21.16 1.33
C GLU A 97 -12.47 19.90 1.44
N ASP A 98 -12.94 18.85 2.13
CA ASP A 98 -12.11 17.68 2.43
C ASP A 98 -12.85 16.32 2.33
N VAL A 99 -13.99 16.26 1.62
CA VAL A 99 -14.76 15.01 1.41
C VAL A 99 -14.25 14.24 0.18
N GLY A 100 -12.97 14.37 -0.15
CA GLY A 100 -12.38 13.73 -1.33
C GLY A 100 -10.87 13.54 -1.30
N ALA A 101 -10.15 14.07 -0.30
CA ALA A 101 -8.75 13.74 -0.10
C ALA A 101 -8.67 12.55 0.86
N ASP A 102 -8.15 11.43 0.36
CA ASP A 102 -7.83 10.27 1.19
C ASP A 102 -6.99 10.72 2.42
N PRO A 103 -7.26 10.20 3.63
CA PRO A 103 -6.53 10.60 4.85
C PRO A 103 -5.01 10.51 4.70
N ILE A 104 -4.51 9.56 3.91
CA ILE A 104 -3.09 9.39 3.61
C ILE A 104 -2.58 10.54 2.75
N SER A 105 -3.38 11.05 1.81
CA SER A 105 -3.01 12.22 0.99
C SER A 105 -2.91 13.50 1.83
N ARG A 106 -3.79 13.66 2.83
CA ARG A 106 -3.72 14.79 3.77
C ARG A 106 -2.49 14.72 4.65
N LEU A 107 -2.21 13.55 5.23
CA LEU A 107 -1.00 13.29 5.99
C LEU A 107 0.26 13.48 5.15
N SER A 108 0.27 13.00 3.90
CA SER A 108 1.36 13.18 2.95
C SER A 108 1.60 14.66 2.65
N HIS A 109 0.54 15.44 2.45
CA HIS A 109 0.68 16.88 2.23
C HIS A 109 1.22 17.60 3.48
N SER A 110 0.71 17.24 4.67
CA SER A 110 1.23 17.79 5.94
C SER A 110 2.70 17.44 6.17
N LEU A 111 3.11 16.20 5.87
CA LEU A 111 4.52 15.78 5.93
C LEU A 111 5.39 16.57 4.94
N GLN A 112 4.90 16.79 3.73
CA GLN A 112 5.64 17.56 2.72
C GLN A 112 5.77 19.05 3.08
N GLN A 113 4.82 19.61 3.85
CA GLN A 113 4.98 20.95 4.42
C GLN A 113 6.05 21.00 5.52
N LEU A 114 6.23 19.91 6.30
CA LEU A 114 7.29 19.83 7.30
C LEU A 114 8.68 19.78 6.64
N ASP A 115 8.87 19.01 5.56
CA ASP A 115 10.13 19.00 4.80
C ASP A 115 10.50 20.39 4.28
N ARG A 116 9.50 21.19 3.89
CA ARG A 116 9.70 22.57 3.45
C ARG A 116 10.13 23.47 4.61
N ILE A 117 9.64 23.24 5.82
CA ILE A 117 10.03 23.98 7.02
C ILE A 117 11.49 23.68 7.37
N ASP A 118 11.92 22.42 7.29
CA ASP A 118 13.32 22.04 7.55
C ASP A 118 14.28 22.67 6.54
N SER A 119 13.92 22.67 5.25
CA SER A 119 14.73 23.34 4.21
C SER A 119 14.81 24.86 4.42
N LEU A 120 13.74 25.49 4.89
CA LEU A 120 13.75 26.92 5.23
C LEU A 120 14.59 27.19 6.48
N SER A 121 14.57 26.30 7.47
CA SER A 121 15.41 26.40 8.66
C SER A 121 16.89 26.38 8.29
N GLU A 122 17.32 25.48 7.41
CA GLU A 122 18.70 25.44 6.92
C GLU A 122 19.10 26.72 6.17
N GLN A 123 18.21 27.24 5.31
CA GLN A 123 18.44 28.49 4.59
C GLN A 123 18.56 29.68 5.54
N ILE A 124 17.75 29.73 6.59
CA ILE A 124 17.82 30.79 7.62
C ILE A 124 19.16 30.72 8.34
N SER A 125 19.59 29.54 8.80
CA SER A 125 20.88 29.37 9.48
C SER A 125 22.06 29.81 8.61
N PHE A 126 22.04 29.49 7.31
CA PHE A 126 23.06 29.94 6.36
C PHE A 126 23.05 31.46 6.16
N LEU A 127 21.87 32.08 6.11
CA LEU A 127 21.75 33.53 5.98
C LEU A 127 22.22 34.25 7.26
N GLU A 128 21.96 33.69 8.43
CA GLU A 128 22.43 34.21 9.72
C GLU A 128 23.97 34.21 9.80
N GLU A 129 24.62 33.12 9.40
CA GLU A 129 26.09 33.01 9.36
C GLU A 129 26.71 34.05 8.40
N ARG A 130 26.10 34.22 7.23
CA ARG A 130 26.55 35.22 6.24
C ARG A 130 26.33 36.64 6.73
N LEU A 131 25.22 36.92 7.40
CA LEU A 131 24.95 38.23 7.98
C LEU A 131 25.98 38.58 9.06
N GLU A 132 26.35 37.61 9.89
CA GLU A 132 27.38 37.82 10.93
C GLU A 132 28.77 38.04 10.30
N THR A 133 29.09 37.30 9.23
CA THR A 133 30.32 37.51 8.46
C THR A 133 30.37 38.91 7.83
N CYS A 134 29.25 39.41 7.28
CA CYS A 134 29.16 40.77 6.76
C CYS A 134 29.36 41.83 7.85
N LYS A 135 28.80 41.64 9.06
CA LYS A 135 29.03 42.56 10.20
C LYS A 135 30.50 42.59 10.63
N CYS A 136 31.24 41.49 10.48
CA CYS A 136 32.68 41.45 10.71
C CYS A 136 33.47 42.31 9.70
N LEU A 137 33.00 42.42 8.44
CA LEU A 137 33.65 43.21 7.40
C LEU A 137 33.40 44.73 7.54
N GLU A 138 32.29 45.14 8.17
CA GLU A 138 32.00 46.56 8.43
C GLU A 138 32.77 47.14 9.64
N LYS A 139 33.42 46.30 10.45
CA LYS A 139 34.19 46.70 11.64
C LYS A 139 35.71 46.74 11.45
N SER A 140 36.20 46.58 10.22
CA SER A 140 37.63 46.64 9.88
C SER A 140 38.02 47.88 9.10
#